data_AF-A0A8T6N7J9-F1
#
_entry.id   AF-A0A8T6N7J9-F1
#
_cell.length_a   1.000
_cell.length_b   1.000
_cell.length_c   1.000
_cell.angle_alpha   90.00
_cell.angle_beta   90.00
_cell.angle_gamma   90.00
#
_symmetry.space_group_name_H-M   'P 1'
#
loop_
_entity.id
_entity.type
_entity.pdbx_description
1 polymer ?
#
loop_
_entity_poly.entity_id
_entity_poly.type
_entity_poly.pdbx_seq_one_letter_code
_entity_poly.pdbx_strand_id
1 'polypeptide(L)'
;NWGTKWDCYDVREWNIAVADEEMTATIYYETAWSPATQLWLTVSQQYPTLTFFHEFADEGGGFLGDETIHNGTVIEENEYDWDEDDGITLREGLGRYWPEDEEVTEVKE
;
A
#
# COMPACT_ATOMS: atom_id res chain seq x y z
N ASN A 1 4.41 17.14 5.73
CA ASN A 1 5.66 16.47 5.32
C ASN A 1 5.29 15.02 5.07
N TRP A 2 5.65 14.46 3.91
CA TRP A 2 5.22 13.13 3.47
C TRP A 2 5.93 11.98 4.20
N GLY A 3 7.09 12.23 4.81
CA GLY A 3 7.96 11.18 5.37
C GLY A 3 8.89 10.55 4.34
N THR A 4 8.75 10.92 3.07
CA THR A 4 9.49 10.41 1.92
C THR A 4 10.38 11.50 1.33
N LYS A 5 11.30 11.14 0.41
CA LYS A 5 12.28 12.11 -0.13
C LYS A 5 11.64 13.30 -0.85
N TRP A 6 10.53 13.05 -1.54
CA TRP A 6 9.67 14.05 -2.16
C TRP A 6 8.22 13.58 -2.03
N ASP A 7 7.28 14.49 -2.33
CA ASP A 7 5.83 14.25 -2.34
C ASP A 7 5.44 13.12 -3.31
N CYS A 8 4.17 12.69 -3.35
CA CYS A 8 3.76 11.64 -4.27
C CYS A 8 3.98 11.97 -5.76
N TYR A 9 4.03 10.92 -6.56
CA TYR A 9 3.92 10.95 -8.01
C TYR A 9 3.04 9.79 -8.48
N ASP A 10 2.75 9.76 -9.78
CA ASP A 10 1.95 8.69 -10.41
C ASP A 10 0.64 8.36 -9.66
N VAL A 11 -0.11 9.41 -9.32
CA VAL A 11 -1.42 9.30 -8.67
C VAL A 11 -2.41 8.72 -9.66
N ARG A 12 -3.01 7.56 -9.33
CA ARG A 12 -3.98 6.88 -10.18
C ARG A 12 -5.41 7.32 -9.84
N GLU A 13 -6.38 6.81 -10.58
CA GLU A 13 -7.79 7.05 -10.29
C GLU A 13 -8.13 6.54 -8.89
N TRP A 14 -8.89 7.35 -8.15
CA TRP A 14 -9.36 7.03 -6.80
C TRP A 14 -10.85 6.73 -6.84
N ASN A 15 -11.33 5.95 -5.88
CA ASN A 15 -12.74 5.59 -5.82
C ASN A 15 -13.31 5.77 -4.42
N ILE A 16 -14.63 5.97 -4.36
CA ILE A 16 -15.42 5.86 -3.13
C ILE A 16 -16.36 4.68 -3.30
N ALA A 17 -16.31 3.75 -2.35
CA ALA A 17 -17.28 2.69 -2.21
C ALA A 17 -18.19 2.98 -1.02
N VAL A 18 -19.48 2.69 -1.17
CA VAL A 18 -20.45 2.71 -0.08
C VAL A 18 -21.03 1.31 0.03
N ALA A 19 -20.86 0.69 1.19
CA ALA A 19 -21.39 -0.62 1.50
C ALA A 19 -22.11 -0.53 2.85
N ASP A 20 -23.39 -0.91 2.87
CA ASP A 20 -24.25 -0.78 4.04
C ASP A 20 -24.26 0.66 4.63
N GLU A 21 -23.71 0.84 5.83
CA GLU A 21 -23.59 2.13 6.53
C GLU A 21 -22.16 2.69 6.54
N GLU A 22 -21.23 2.05 5.81
CA GLU A 22 -19.82 2.41 5.74
C GLU A 22 -19.45 3.03 4.38
N MET A 23 -18.55 4.00 4.41
CA MET A 23 -17.99 4.67 3.24
C MET A 23 -16.47 4.55 3.27
N THR A 24 -15.91 4.00 2.20
CA THR A 24 -14.46 3.82 2.05
C THR A 24 -13.99 4.62 0.84
N ALA A 25 -12.94 5.42 1.01
CA ALA A 25 -12.24 6.07 -0.09
C ALA A 25 -10.88 5.38 -0.27
N THR A 26 -10.58 4.95 -1.49
CA THR A 26 -9.32 4.29 -1.82
C THR A 26 -8.52 5.16 -2.79
N ILE A 27 -7.25 5.40 -2.48
CA ILE A 27 -6.36 6.30 -3.20
C ILE A 27 -5.06 5.55 -3.49
N TYR A 28 -4.59 5.62 -4.74
CA TYR A 28 -3.35 4.98 -5.17
C TYR A 28 -2.35 6.03 -5.65
N TYR A 29 -1.10 5.92 -5.20
CA TYR A 29 -0.02 6.82 -5.54
C TYR A 29 1.33 6.15 -5.31
N GLU A 30 2.39 6.75 -5.85
CA GLU A 30 3.76 6.31 -5.67
C GLU A 30 4.55 7.32 -4.84
N THR A 31 5.53 6.84 -4.08
CA THR A 31 6.50 7.65 -3.33
C THR A 31 7.91 7.15 -3.53
N ALA A 32 8.90 8.00 -3.21
CA ALA A 32 10.29 7.58 -3.32
C ALA A 32 10.78 6.83 -2.08
N TRP A 33 11.11 5.55 -2.29
CA TRP A 33 11.99 4.72 -1.45
C TRP A 33 11.60 4.62 0.02
N SER A 34 10.31 4.83 0.31
CA SER A 34 9.74 4.75 1.65
C SER A 34 8.21 4.86 1.58
N PRO A 35 7.47 4.19 2.47
CA PRO A 35 6.04 4.38 2.62
C PRO A 35 5.71 5.78 3.15
N ALA A 36 4.51 6.28 2.83
CA ALA A 36 4.04 7.59 3.28
C ALA A 36 3.46 7.58 4.73
N THR A 37 3.91 6.67 5.59
CA THR A 37 3.39 6.48 6.95
C THR A 37 3.29 7.78 7.76
N GLN A 38 4.33 8.61 7.70
CA GLN A 38 4.35 9.88 8.44
C GLN A 38 3.27 10.87 7.98
N LEU A 39 2.92 10.85 6.69
CA LEU A 39 1.77 11.60 6.16
C LEU A 39 0.49 11.10 6.82
N TRP A 40 0.24 9.79 6.77
CA TRP A 40 -1.00 9.19 7.25
C TRP A 40 -1.17 9.29 8.76
N LEU A 41 -0.09 9.21 9.54
CA LEU A 41 -0.11 9.55 10.97
C LEU A 41 -0.59 10.99 11.18
N THR A 42 -0.10 11.94 10.38
CA THR A 42 -0.48 13.36 10.50
C THR A 42 -1.94 13.59 10.08
N VAL A 43 -2.40 12.94 9.01
CA VAL A 43 -3.79 13.03 8.53
C VAL A 43 -4.74 12.38 9.53
N SER A 44 -4.37 11.22 10.09
CA SER A 44 -5.16 10.52 11.10
C SER A 44 -5.38 11.34 12.37
N GLN A 45 -4.40 12.18 12.77
CA GLN A 45 -4.60 13.13 13.87
C GLN A 45 -5.63 14.23 13.55
N GLN A 46 -5.75 14.63 12.28
CA GLN A 46 -6.72 15.65 11.85
C GLN A 46 -8.13 15.09 11.69
N TYR A 47 -8.24 13.79 11.40
CA TYR A 47 -9.50 13.07 11.25
C TYR A 47 -9.57 11.88 12.23
N PRO A 48 -9.64 12.15 13.54
CA PRO A 48 -9.44 11.13 14.58
C PRO A 48 -10.56 10.08 14.65
N THR A 49 -11.68 10.27 13.95
CA THR A 49 -12.78 9.30 13.85
C THR A 49 -12.61 8.33 12.68
N LEU A 50 -11.69 8.60 11.76
CA LEU A 50 -11.43 7.73 10.61
C LEU A 50 -10.34 6.71 10.95
N THR A 51 -10.45 5.53 10.34
CA THR A 51 -9.40 4.52 10.31
C THR A 51 -8.79 4.52 8.91
N PHE A 52 -7.47 4.46 8.84
CA PHE A 52 -6.72 4.44 7.59
C PHE A 52 -6.03 3.09 7.47
N PHE A 53 -6.26 2.41 6.34
CA PHE A 53 -5.49 1.24 5.92
C PHE A 53 -4.50 1.71 4.86
N HIS A 54 -3.22 1.44 5.07
CA HIS A 54 -2.15 1.89 4.20
C HIS A 54 -1.27 0.72 3.81
N GLU A 55 -1.38 0.30 2.55
CA GLU A 55 -0.63 -0.79 1.95
C GLU A 55 0.51 -0.21 1.11
N PHE A 56 1.67 -0.86 1.13
CA PHE A 56 2.85 -0.38 0.42
C PHE A 56 3.77 -1.51 -0.04
N ALA A 57 4.45 -1.30 -1.16
CA ALA A 57 5.41 -2.22 -1.74
C ALA A 57 6.52 -1.45 -2.47
N ASP A 58 7.78 -1.85 -2.28
CA ASP A 58 8.91 -1.36 -3.07
C ASP A 58 9.90 -2.52 -3.31
N GLU A 59 9.96 -3.02 -4.54
CA GLU A 59 10.85 -4.10 -4.94
C GLU A 59 12.32 -3.72 -4.79
N GLY A 60 12.67 -2.47 -5.14
CA GLY A 60 14.04 -1.98 -5.06
C GLY A 60 14.48 -1.72 -3.62
N GLY A 61 13.52 -1.37 -2.76
CA GLY A 61 13.70 -1.23 -1.31
C GLY A 61 13.65 -2.56 -0.54
N GLY A 62 13.06 -3.61 -1.13
CA GLY A 62 12.89 -4.92 -0.52
C GLY A 62 11.91 -4.92 0.65
N PHE A 63 10.84 -4.11 0.58
CA PHE A 63 9.82 -4.05 1.62
C PHE A 63 8.40 -4.14 1.04
N LEU A 64 7.52 -4.77 1.82
CA LEU A 64 6.14 -5.06 1.48
C LEU A 64 5.36 -5.19 2.78
N GLY A 65 4.26 -4.47 2.90
CA GLY A 65 3.53 -4.42 4.16
C GLY A 65 2.25 -3.62 4.12
N ASP A 66 1.53 -3.69 5.24
CA ASP A 66 0.40 -2.83 5.52
C ASP A 66 0.45 -2.31 6.96
N GLU A 67 -0.23 -1.19 7.16
CA GLU A 67 -0.45 -0.63 8.49
C GLU A 67 -1.88 -0.12 8.64
N THR A 68 -2.44 -0.33 9.84
CA THR A 68 -3.70 0.27 10.26
C THR A 68 -3.42 1.44 11.19
N ILE A 69 -3.89 2.62 10.83
CA ILE A 69 -3.64 3.87 11.55
C ILE A 69 -4.95 4.45 12.07
N HIS A 70 -4.99 4.76 13.38
CA HIS A 70 -6.13 5.39 14.02
C HIS A 70 -5.68 6.48 15.00
N ASN A 71 -6.33 7.65 14.93
CA ASN A 71 -6.06 8.82 15.77
C ASN A 71 -4.55 9.14 15.91
N GLY A 72 -3.81 9.09 14.80
CA GLY A 72 -2.40 9.43 14.77
C GLY A 72 -1.43 8.37 15.29
N THR A 73 -1.88 7.12 15.44
CA THR A 73 -1.08 6.01 15.94
C THR A 73 -1.23 4.80 15.02
N VAL A 74 -0.12 4.11 14.71
CA VAL A 74 -0.16 2.78 14.10
C VAL A 74 -0.66 1.80 15.16
N ILE A 75 -1.79 1.15 14.91
CA ILE A 75 -2.40 0.18 15.83
C ILE A 75 -2.17 -1.27 15.41
N GLU A 76 -1.80 -1.48 14.15
CA GLU A 76 -1.41 -2.76 13.56
C GLU A 76 -0.45 -2.51 12.41
N GLU A 77 0.57 -3.37 12.26
CA GLU A 77 1.61 -3.29 11.23
C GLU A 77 2.02 -4.72 10.87
N ASN A 78 2.04 -5.02 9.58
CA ASN A 78 2.39 -6.32 9.04
C ASN A 78 3.47 -6.16 7.97
N GLU A 79 4.52 -7.00 8.04
CA GLU A 79 5.52 -7.16 6.98
C GLU A 79 5.29 -8.51 6.30
N TYR A 80 5.36 -8.53 4.98
CA TYR A 80 5.18 -9.75 4.19
C TYR A 80 6.46 -10.10 3.43
N ASP A 81 6.69 -11.39 3.26
CA ASP A 81 7.70 -11.86 2.32
C ASP A 81 7.24 -11.59 0.88
N TRP A 82 8.18 -11.17 0.03
CA TRP A 82 7.88 -10.79 -1.35
C TRP A 82 7.33 -11.95 -2.17
N ASP A 83 7.82 -13.17 -1.91
CA ASP A 83 7.57 -14.37 -2.71
C ASP A 83 6.51 -15.30 -2.09
N GLU A 84 5.95 -14.94 -0.93
CA GLU A 84 4.85 -15.70 -0.30
C GLU A 84 3.47 -15.24 -0.78
N ASP A 85 2.47 -16.12 -0.65
CA ASP A 85 1.10 -15.93 -1.16
C ASP A 85 0.47 -14.60 -0.69
N ASP A 86 0.65 -14.24 0.58
CA ASP A 86 0.10 -12.99 1.15
C ASP A 86 0.77 -11.76 0.51
N GLY A 87 2.09 -11.83 0.28
CA GLY A 87 2.83 -10.77 -0.38
C GLY A 87 2.48 -10.62 -1.86
N ILE A 88 2.30 -11.72 -2.58
CA ILE A 88 1.82 -11.73 -3.96
C ILE A 88 0.42 -11.09 -4.02
N THR A 89 -0.49 -11.49 -3.12
CA THR A 89 -1.87 -10.98 -3.05
C THR A 89 -1.89 -9.47 -2.81
N LEU A 90 -1.06 -8.94 -1.90
CA LEU A 90 -0.97 -7.51 -1.64
C LEU A 90 -0.45 -6.76 -2.89
N ARG A 91 0.58 -7.27 -3.54
CA ARG A 91 1.12 -6.68 -4.79
C ARG A 91 0.10 -6.71 -5.93
N GLU A 92 -0.71 -7.76 -6.05
CA GLU A 92 -1.84 -7.81 -6.98
C GLU A 92 -2.83 -6.67 -6.72
N GLY A 93 -3.21 -6.44 -5.46
CA GLY A 93 -4.09 -5.35 -5.05
C GLY A 93 -3.55 -3.96 -5.41
N LEU A 94 -2.23 -3.77 -5.31
CA LEU A 94 -1.55 -2.53 -5.71
C LEU A 94 -1.35 -2.38 -7.23
N GLY A 95 -1.73 -3.40 -8.02
CA GLY A 95 -1.46 -3.46 -9.46
C GLY A 95 0.04 -3.54 -9.76
N ARG A 96 0.80 -4.22 -8.89
CA ARG A 96 2.26 -4.42 -8.94
C ARG A 96 2.65 -5.88 -9.17
N TYR A 97 1.70 -6.74 -9.53
CA TYR A 97 1.95 -8.12 -9.95
C TYR A 97 1.28 -8.38 -11.29
N TRP A 98 2.01 -8.96 -12.25
CA TRP A 98 1.50 -9.38 -13.55
C TRP A 98 1.86 -10.86 -13.77
N PRO A 99 0.89 -11.78 -13.88
CA PRO A 99 1.16 -13.22 -13.96
C PRO A 99 1.92 -13.64 -15.23
N GLU A 100 2.07 -12.75 -16.21
CA GLU A 100 2.88 -12.99 -17.41
C GLU A 100 4.40 -13.01 -17.13
N ASP A 101 4.85 -12.56 -15.95
CA ASP A 101 6.27 -12.61 -15.54
C ASP A 101 6.70 -14.00 -15.02
N GLU A 102 5.78 -14.95 -14.81
CA GLU A 102 6.10 -16.33 -14.38
C GLU A 102 6.36 -17.32 -15.53
N GLU A 103 6.00 -17.01 -16.78
CA GLU A 103 6.21 -17.91 -17.93
C GLU A 103 7.53 -17.67 -18.70
N VAL A 104 8.69 -17.94 -18.09
CA VAL A 104 9.87 -18.40 -18.85
C VAL A 104 10.71 -19.39 -18.01
N THR A 105 10.23 -20.62 -17.82
CA THR A 105 11.15 -21.75 -17.55
C THR A 105 11.32 -22.54 -18.84
N GLU A 106 12.51 -22.41 -19.45
CA GLU A 106 12.94 -23.17 -20.63
C GLU A 106 12.67 -24.68 -20.44
N VAL A 107 11.76 -25.25 -21.22
CA VAL A 107 11.81 -26.68 -21.53
C VAL A 107 12.89 -26.89 -22.59
N LYS A 108 14.13 -27.12 -22.15
CA LYS A 108 15.16 -27.70 -23.01
C LYS A 108 15.01 -29.21 -23.01
N GLU A 109 14.48 -29.76 -24.11
CA GLU A 109 14.75 -31.14 -24.55
C GLU A 109 15.85 -31.16 -25.62
#